data_AF-A0A2W6BAV7-F1
#
_entry.id   AF-A0A2W6BAV7-F1
#
_cell.length_a   1.000
_cell.length_b   1.000
_cell.length_c   1.000
_cell.angle_alpha   90.00
_cell.angle_beta   90.00
_cell.angle_gamma   90.00
#
_symmetry.space_group_name_H-M   'P 1'
#
loop_
_entity.id
_entity.type
_entity.pdbx_description
1 polymer ?
#
loop_
_entity_poly.entity_id
_entity_poly.type
_entity_poly.pdbx_seq_one_letter_code
_entity_poly.pdbx_strand_id
1 'polypeptide(L)'
;MIRFSAPKGTYDILPPDSSTFLTVVNTLSAAAQCAGYSYIQTPMFEDAALYQRGVGESTDVVSKEMYTFTDKGGRSLSLRPEGTAGVIRAVVEHNLLSGQLPVKLWYTGPNFRYEQPQAGRYRQHVQVGIEAVGTDDPALDAEVIAVAVAGQQALGLRQVRLLLNSLGDAACRPAYR
;
A
#
# COMPACT_ATOMS: atom_id res chain seq x y z
N MET A 1 23.90 -29.48 -13.87
CA MET A 1 23.65 -28.01 -13.80
C MET A 1 22.55 -27.77 -12.78
N ILE A 2 22.74 -26.82 -11.87
CA ILE A 2 21.67 -26.37 -10.97
C ILE A 2 20.71 -25.52 -11.81
N ARG A 3 19.41 -25.82 -11.75
CA ARG A 3 18.36 -25.05 -12.42
C ARG A 3 17.67 -24.17 -11.39
N PHE A 4 17.58 -22.87 -11.69
CA PHE A 4 16.91 -21.90 -10.85
C PHE A 4 15.50 -21.60 -11.38
N SER A 5 14.59 -21.26 -10.46
CA SER A 5 13.21 -20.86 -10.76
C SER A 5 12.78 -19.75 -9.81
N ALA A 6 11.78 -18.95 -10.21
CA ALA A 6 11.17 -17.97 -9.32
C ALA A 6 10.65 -18.64 -8.02
N PRO A 7 10.83 -18.02 -6.83
CA PRO A 7 10.28 -18.51 -5.59
C PRO A 7 8.75 -18.69 -5.65
N LYS A 8 8.22 -19.72 -4.98
CA LYS A 8 6.78 -19.96 -4.90
C LYS A 8 6.06 -18.72 -4.36
N GLY A 9 4.99 -18.31 -5.04
CA GLY A 9 4.19 -17.12 -4.70
C GLY A 9 4.75 -15.81 -5.23
N THR A 10 5.81 -15.86 -6.06
CA THR A 10 6.31 -14.72 -6.84
C THR A 10 6.11 -14.99 -8.33
N TYR A 11 6.21 -13.97 -9.17
CA TYR A 11 5.98 -14.07 -10.60
C TYR A 11 6.84 -13.09 -11.38
N ASP A 12 7.20 -13.48 -12.60
CA ASP A 12 7.85 -12.60 -13.57
C ASP A 12 6.77 -11.90 -14.41
N ILE A 13 6.94 -10.62 -14.67
CA ILE A 13 6.09 -9.85 -15.59
C ILE A 13 6.89 -9.68 -16.88
N LEU A 14 6.53 -10.43 -17.92
CA LEU A 14 7.31 -10.53 -19.16
C LEU A 14 6.56 -9.89 -20.35
N PRO A 15 7.26 -9.46 -21.41
CA PRO A 15 6.59 -9.11 -22.67
C PRO A 15 5.84 -10.32 -23.27
N PRO A 16 4.64 -10.13 -23.85
CA PRO A 16 3.95 -8.84 -24.03
C PRO A 16 3.11 -8.38 -22.83
N ASP A 17 2.87 -9.24 -21.82
CA ASP A 17 1.98 -8.96 -20.67
C ASP A 17 2.42 -7.74 -19.84
N SER A 18 3.71 -7.43 -19.82
CA SER A 18 4.25 -6.23 -19.19
C SER A 18 3.63 -4.93 -19.74
N SER A 19 3.21 -4.89 -21.00
CA SER A 19 2.53 -3.72 -21.58
C SER A 19 1.16 -3.49 -20.94
N THR A 20 0.39 -4.55 -20.74
CA THR A 20 -0.90 -4.52 -20.03
C THR A 20 -0.70 -4.11 -18.58
N PHE A 21 0.30 -4.68 -17.90
CA PHE A 21 0.63 -4.31 -16.52
C PHE A 21 0.94 -2.82 -16.37
N LEU A 22 1.80 -2.26 -17.24
CA LEU A 22 2.12 -0.84 -17.22
C LEU A 22 0.89 0.02 -17.54
N THR A 23 0.03 -0.40 -18.46
CA THR A 23 -1.22 0.29 -18.77
C THR A 23 -2.11 0.40 -17.53
N VAL A 24 -2.22 -0.68 -16.74
CA VAL A 24 -2.98 -0.68 -15.50
C VAL A 24 -2.40 0.30 -14.48
N VAL A 25 -1.09 0.23 -14.22
CA VAL A 25 -0.41 1.12 -13.26
C VAL A 25 -0.53 2.59 -13.67
N ASN A 26 -0.32 2.89 -14.96
CA ASN A 26 -0.38 4.25 -15.49
C ASN A 26 -1.81 4.82 -15.43
N THR A 27 -2.82 4.01 -15.72
CA THR A 27 -4.23 4.45 -15.67
C THR A 27 -4.67 4.77 -14.25
N LEU A 28 -4.33 3.91 -13.28
CA LEU A 28 -4.66 4.13 -11.87
C LEU A 28 -3.93 5.35 -11.30
N SER A 29 -2.63 5.49 -11.59
CA SER A 29 -1.84 6.62 -11.10
C SER A 29 -2.21 7.95 -11.77
N ALA A 30 -2.67 7.95 -13.03
CA ALA A 30 -3.15 9.16 -13.70
C ALA A 30 -4.32 9.82 -12.95
N ALA A 31 -5.26 9.03 -12.41
CA ALA A 31 -6.37 9.58 -11.62
C ALA A 31 -5.87 10.32 -10.37
N ALA A 32 -4.87 9.78 -9.68
CA ALA A 32 -4.24 10.42 -8.53
C ALA A 32 -3.49 11.70 -8.92
N GLN A 33 -2.73 11.66 -10.02
CA GLN A 33 -2.00 12.82 -10.54
C GLN A 33 -2.95 13.97 -10.93
N CYS A 34 -4.07 13.66 -11.60
CA CYS A 34 -5.11 14.65 -11.92
C CYS A 34 -5.74 15.29 -10.69
N ALA A 35 -5.78 14.57 -9.56
CA ALA A 35 -6.23 15.10 -8.28
C ALA A 35 -5.12 15.81 -7.47
N GLY A 36 -3.93 16.00 -8.04
CA GLY A 36 -2.83 16.73 -7.40
C GLY A 36 -2.00 15.90 -6.40
N TYR A 37 -2.11 14.57 -6.43
CA TYR A 37 -1.22 13.71 -5.65
C TYR A 37 0.17 13.66 -6.30
N SER A 38 1.21 13.87 -5.50
CA SER A 38 2.61 13.83 -5.95
C SER A 38 3.24 12.45 -5.71
N TYR A 39 4.16 12.03 -6.57
CA TYR A 39 4.79 10.71 -6.43
C TYR A 39 5.72 10.66 -5.20
N ILE A 40 5.65 9.57 -4.43
CA ILE A 40 6.61 9.22 -3.39
C ILE A 40 7.12 7.79 -3.60
N GLN A 41 8.39 7.57 -3.29
CA GLN A 41 8.99 6.25 -3.22
C GLN A 41 9.66 6.05 -1.86
N THR A 42 9.23 5.00 -1.15
CA THR A 42 9.80 4.59 0.14
C THR A 42 10.65 3.33 -0.03
N PRO A 43 11.58 3.06 0.91
CA PRO A 43 12.33 1.80 0.92
C PRO A 43 11.44 0.56 0.89
N MET A 44 11.96 -0.54 0.33
CA MET A 44 11.25 -1.83 0.29
C MET A 44 11.32 -2.60 1.60
N PHE A 45 12.24 -2.22 2.48
CA PHE A 45 12.34 -2.74 3.84
C PHE A 45 12.49 -1.58 4.81
N GLU A 46 11.95 -1.77 6.01
CA GLU A 46 11.99 -0.79 7.11
C GLU A 46 12.36 -1.55 8.39
N ASP A 47 12.59 -0.80 9.48
CA ASP A 47 12.64 -1.40 10.81
C ASP A 47 11.36 -2.20 11.08
N ALA A 48 11.50 -3.46 11.51
CA ALA A 48 10.36 -4.34 11.76
C ALA A 48 9.33 -3.72 12.74
N ALA A 49 9.78 -2.90 13.68
CA ALA A 49 8.93 -2.23 14.66
C ALA A 49 7.96 -1.23 14.02
N LEU A 50 8.27 -0.70 12.83
CA LEU A 50 7.38 0.21 12.10
C LEU A 50 6.04 -0.46 11.79
N TYR A 51 6.07 -1.69 11.28
CA TYR A 51 4.86 -2.42 10.89
C TYR A 51 4.14 -3.02 12.10
N GLN A 52 4.87 -3.45 13.12
CA GLN A 52 4.29 -3.94 14.37
C GLN A 52 3.41 -2.88 15.05
N ARG A 53 3.90 -1.63 15.09
CA ARG A 53 3.16 -0.50 15.66
C ARG A 53 2.08 0.05 14.74
N GLY A 54 2.36 0.15 13.43
CA GLY A 54 1.48 0.81 12.47
C GLY A 54 0.25 0.00 12.04
N VAL A 55 0.44 -1.30 11.79
CA VAL A 55 -0.66 -2.19 11.31
C VAL A 55 -1.43 -2.80 12.49
N GLY A 56 -0.79 -2.88 13.66
CA GLY A 56 -1.36 -3.43 14.89
C GLY A 56 -0.92 -4.89 15.13
N GLU A 57 -0.41 -5.14 16.33
CA GLU A 57 0.19 -6.40 16.75
C GLU A 57 -0.74 -7.63 16.58
N SER A 58 -2.05 -7.42 16.65
CA SER A 58 -3.05 -8.49 16.56
C SER A 58 -3.52 -8.80 15.13
N THR A 59 -2.96 -8.17 14.11
CA THR A 59 -3.33 -8.48 12.71
C THR A 59 -2.63 -9.73 12.22
N ASP A 60 -3.27 -10.50 11.33
CA ASP A 60 -2.62 -11.65 10.69
C ASP A 60 -1.33 -11.24 9.95
N VAL A 61 -1.34 -10.03 9.37
CA VAL A 61 -0.16 -9.45 8.69
C VAL A 61 1.03 -9.39 9.63
N VAL A 62 0.88 -8.74 10.79
CA VAL A 62 1.96 -8.58 11.78
C VAL A 62 2.30 -9.90 12.47
N SER A 63 1.29 -10.72 12.78
CA SER A 63 1.49 -11.92 13.60
C SER A 63 2.10 -13.09 12.83
N LYS A 64 1.87 -13.22 11.51
CA LYS A 64 2.27 -14.42 10.74
C LYS A 64 2.79 -14.16 9.33
N GLU A 65 2.55 -12.99 8.75
CA GLU A 65 2.77 -12.79 7.31
C GLU A 65 3.94 -11.84 6.98
N MET A 66 4.69 -11.31 7.95
CA MET A 66 5.84 -10.45 7.65
C MET A 66 7.09 -11.23 7.22
N TYR A 67 7.78 -10.74 6.18
CA TYR A 67 9.12 -11.18 5.82
C TYR A 67 10.17 -10.42 6.64
N THR A 68 10.43 -10.88 7.85
CA THR A 68 11.42 -10.28 8.76
C THR A 68 12.76 -11.02 8.68
N PHE A 69 13.85 -10.28 8.63
CA PHE A 69 15.21 -10.81 8.58
C PHE A 69 16.17 -9.94 9.39
N THR A 70 17.26 -10.55 9.86
CA THR A 70 18.36 -9.83 10.49
C THR A 70 19.36 -9.40 9.43
N ASP A 71 19.68 -8.11 9.38
CA ASP A 71 20.71 -7.62 8.48
C ASP A 71 22.13 -7.94 8.97
N LYS A 72 23.16 -7.61 8.19
CA LYS A 72 24.56 -7.87 8.57
C LYS A 72 25.03 -7.08 9.81
N GLY A 73 24.29 -6.04 10.20
CA GLY A 73 24.54 -5.22 11.38
C GLY A 73 23.75 -5.68 12.62
N GLY A 74 23.00 -6.78 12.54
CA GLY A 74 22.20 -7.28 13.65
C GLY A 74 20.85 -6.59 13.83
N ARG A 75 20.41 -5.75 12.91
CA ARG A 75 19.12 -5.05 12.98
C ARG A 75 18.00 -5.93 12.44
N SER A 76 16.83 -5.86 13.07
CA SER A 76 15.62 -6.56 12.62
C SER A 76 14.90 -5.71 11.58
N LEU A 77 14.96 -6.12 10.32
CA LEU A 77 14.31 -5.44 9.19
C LEU A 77 13.18 -6.30 8.66
N SER A 78 12.16 -5.67 8.09
CA SER A 78 11.07 -6.37 7.42
C SER A 78 10.86 -5.82 6.02
N LEU A 79 10.69 -6.70 5.03
CA LEU A 79 10.15 -6.30 3.74
C LEU A 79 8.73 -5.74 3.95
N ARG A 80 8.41 -4.65 3.27
CA ARG A 80 7.14 -3.94 3.49
C ARG A 80 5.93 -4.80 3.11
N PRO A 81 4.94 -5.02 4.00
CA PRO A 81 3.71 -5.73 3.66
C PRO A 81 2.62 -4.82 3.06
N GLU A 82 2.81 -3.50 3.15
CA GLU A 82 1.95 -2.43 2.67
C GLU A 82 2.76 -1.13 2.52
N GLY A 83 2.16 -0.07 1.96
CA GLY A 83 2.86 1.18 1.64
C GLY A 83 2.64 2.34 2.63
N THR A 84 1.50 2.36 3.31
CA THR A 84 1.06 3.43 4.20
C THR A 84 2.04 3.69 5.34
N ALA A 85 2.50 2.66 6.07
CA ALA A 85 3.38 2.90 7.22
C ALA A 85 4.71 3.55 6.80
N GLY A 86 5.28 3.13 5.67
CA GLY A 86 6.47 3.75 5.10
C GLY A 86 6.24 5.19 4.66
N VAL A 87 5.08 5.48 4.05
CA VAL A 87 4.73 6.85 3.64
C VAL A 87 4.56 7.76 4.85
N ILE A 88 3.82 7.33 5.88
CA ILE A 88 3.63 8.11 7.10
C ILE A 88 4.96 8.34 7.82
N ARG A 89 5.83 7.32 7.90
CA ARG A 89 7.19 7.46 8.43
C ARG A 89 7.98 8.54 7.67
N ALA A 90 7.89 8.56 6.34
CA ALA A 90 8.55 9.57 5.51
C ALA A 90 7.98 10.99 5.71
N VAL A 91 6.65 11.10 5.83
CA VAL A 91 5.96 12.37 6.11
C VAL A 91 6.45 12.97 7.42
N VAL A 92 6.60 12.15 8.46
CA VAL A 92 7.09 12.58 9.78
C VAL A 92 8.59 12.88 9.73
N GLU A 93 9.40 11.97 9.20
CA GLU A 93 10.87 12.09 9.13
C GLU A 93 11.32 13.35 8.38
N HIS A 94 10.62 13.70 7.31
CA HIS A 94 10.92 14.88 6.49
C HIS A 94 10.03 16.09 6.81
N ASN A 95 9.28 16.05 7.91
CA ASN A 95 8.46 17.15 8.40
C ASN A 95 7.52 17.75 7.33
N LEU A 96 6.94 16.90 6.47
CA LEU A 96 6.11 17.36 5.36
C LEU A 96 4.82 18.05 5.82
N LEU A 97 4.38 17.77 7.05
CA LEU A 97 3.21 18.41 7.66
C LEU A 97 3.41 19.90 8.00
N SER A 98 4.66 20.39 7.99
CA SER A 98 4.95 21.82 8.17
C SER A 98 4.72 22.67 6.92
N GLY A 99 4.52 22.02 5.76
CA GLY A 99 4.29 22.67 4.48
C GLY A 99 2.81 22.90 4.18
N GLN A 100 2.48 22.89 2.89
CA GLN A 100 1.11 22.99 2.42
C GLN A 100 0.34 21.71 2.75
N LEU A 101 -0.83 21.87 3.37
CA LEU A 101 -1.73 20.78 3.71
C LEU A 101 -2.98 20.78 2.79
N PRO A 102 -3.61 19.62 2.55
CA PRO A 102 -3.11 18.28 2.92
C PRO A 102 -1.89 17.86 2.08
N VAL A 103 -1.01 17.05 2.67
CA VAL A 103 0.06 16.36 1.95
C VAL A 103 -0.57 15.22 1.16
N LYS A 104 -0.54 15.29 -0.17
CA LYS A 104 -1.18 14.33 -1.07
C LYS A 104 -0.11 13.57 -1.86
N LEU A 105 0.02 12.28 -1.59
CA LEU A 105 1.07 11.43 -2.11
C LEU A 105 0.50 10.19 -2.79
N TRP A 106 1.09 9.76 -3.91
CA TRP A 106 0.79 8.47 -4.52
C TRP A 106 2.06 7.65 -4.70
N TYR A 107 1.92 6.34 -4.73
CA TYR A 107 3.04 5.43 -4.93
C TYR A 107 2.63 4.21 -5.74
N THR A 108 3.63 3.52 -6.30
CA THR A 108 3.49 2.18 -6.85
C THR A 108 4.71 1.34 -6.48
N GLY A 109 4.54 0.03 -6.31
CA GLY A 109 5.65 -0.89 -6.12
C GLY A 109 5.28 -2.19 -5.43
N PRO A 110 6.25 -3.10 -5.26
CA PRO A 110 6.00 -4.41 -4.68
C PRO A 110 5.77 -4.30 -3.16
N ASN A 111 4.96 -5.21 -2.63
CA ASN A 111 4.73 -5.48 -1.22
C ASN A 111 4.79 -6.99 -0.99
N PHE A 112 5.13 -7.38 0.23
CA PHE A 112 5.51 -8.74 0.56
C PHE A 112 4.71 -9.27 1.76
N ARG A 113 3.98 -10.37 1.55
CA ARG A 113 3.23 -11.04 2.62
C ARG A 113 3.44 -12.54 2.55
N TYR A 114 3.85 -13.17 3.64
CA TYR A 114 4.06 -14.61 3.76
C TYR A 114 2.71 -15.34 3.85
N GLU A 115 1.92 -15.24 2.78
CA GLU A 115 0.63 -15.88 2.67
C GLU A 115 0.76 -17.23 1.96
N GLN A 116 -0.23 -18.11 2.17
CA GLN A 116 -0.41 -19.27 1.31
C GLN A 116 -0.86 -18.80 -0.08
N PRO A 117 -0.08 -19.05 -1.15
CA PRO A 117 -0.45 -18.59 -2.48
C PRO A 117 -1.75 -19.25 -2.96
N GLN A 118 -2.68 -18.42 -3.44
CA GLN A 118 -3.96 -18.82 -4.04
C GLN A 118 -4.36 -17.78 -5.10
N ALA A 119 -5.49 -17.98 -5.79
CA ALA A 119 -5.97 -17.00 -6.76
C ALA A 119 -6.07 -15.59 -6.12
N GLY A 120 -5.35 -14.62 -6.69
CA GLY A 120 -5.31 -13.25 -6.20
C GLY A 120 -4.44 -13.00 -4.95
N ARG A 121 -3.79 -14.03 -4.38
CA ARG A 121 -2.86 -13.88 -3.25
C ARG A 121 -1.46 -14.36 -3.63
N TYR A 122 -0.53 -13.42 -3.60
CA TYR A 122 0.88 -13.63 -3.92
C TYR A 122 1.75 -13.20 -2.75
N ARG A 123 2.91 -13.85 -2.62
CA ARG A 123 3.91 -13.47 -1.63
C ARG A 123 4.63 -12.17 -1.96
N GLN A 124 4.73 -11.85 -3.24
CA GLN A 124 5.07 -10.54 -3.74
C GLN A 124 3.93 -10.08 -4.65
N HIS A 125 3.32 -8.93 -4.36
CA HIS A 125 2.29 -8.31 -5.19
C HIS A 125 2.56 -6.82 -5.36
N VAL A 126 2.01 -6.18 -6.39
CA VAL A 126 2.19 -4.74 -6.63
C VAL A 126 0.92 -4.00 -6.25
N GLN A 127 1.07 -2.84 -5.61
CA GLN A 127 -0.04 -1.93 -5.32
C GLN A 127 0.22 -0.58 -5.98
N VAL A 128 -0.87 0.09 -6.35
CA VAL A 128 -0.92 1.55 -6.55
C VAL A 128 -1.72 2.10 -5.38
N GLY A 129 -1.13 2.99 -4.59
CA GLY A 129 -1.75 3.57 -3.40
C GLY A 129 -1.68 5.08 -3.40
N ILE A 130 -2.58 5.70 -2.64
CA ILE A 130 -2.59 7.14 -2.38
C ILE A 130 -2.72 7.36 -0.87
N GLU A 131 -2.09 8.43 -0.39
CA GLU A 131 -2.15 8.88 1.00
C GLU A 131 -2.44 10.38 1.00
N ALA A 132 -3.40 10.80 1.81
CA ALA A 132 -3.69 12.20 2.02
C ALA A 132 -3.71 12.50 3.51
N VAL A 133 -2.81 13.38 3.97
CA VAL A 133 -2.50 13.54 5.39
C VAL A 133 -2.51 15.02 5.78
N GLY A 134 -3.00 15.32 6.99
CA GLY A 134 -2.90 16.63 7.61
C GLY A 134 -4.21 17.43 7.69
N THR A 135 -5.35 16.81 7.43
CA THR A 135 -6.68 17.38 7.69
C THR A 135 -7.65 16.28 8.13
N ASP A 136 -8.66 16.64 8.92
CA ASP A 136 -9.77 15.81 9.37
C ASP A 136 -11.09 16.12 8.63
N ASP A 137 -11.03 16.96 7.59
CA ASP A 137 -12.19 17.30 6.77
C ASP A 137 -12.68 16.08 5.97
N PRO A 138 -13.94 15.62 6.14
CA PRO A 138 -14.50 14.48 5.41
C PRO A 138 -14.58 14.68 3.89
N ALA A 139 -14.42 15.91 3.39
CA ALA A 139 -14.25 16.16 1.97
C ALA A 139 -12.99 15.45 1.41
N LEU A 140 -11.95 15.26 2.22
CA LEU A 140 -10.76 14.53 1.81
C LEU A 140 -11.01 13.02 1.67
N ASP A 141 -11.78 12.41 2.58
CA ASP A 141 -12.23 11.02 2.45
C ASP A 141 -13.03 10.82 1.16
N ALA A 142 -13.96 11.74 0.87
CA ALA A 142 -14.75 11.70 -0.36
C ALA A 142 -13.87 11.83 -1.61
N GLU A 143 -12.83 12.66 -1.57
CA GLU A 143 -11.87 12.80 -2.66
C GLU A 143 -11.06 11.51 -2.90
N VAL A 144 -10.52 10.89 -1.84
CA VAL A 144 -9.78 9.62 -1.91
C VAL A 144 -10.65 8.53 -2.56
N ILE A 145 -11.92 8.43 -2.14
CA ILE A 145 -12.90 7.52 -2.74
C ILE A 145 -13.11 7.85 -4.23
N ALA A 146 -13.31 9.13 -4.56
CA ALA A 146 -13.54 9.56 -5.93
C ALA A 146 -12.35 9.26 -6.85
N VAL A 147 -11.11 9.44 -6.39
CA VAL A 147 -9.89 9.08 -7.14
C VAL A 147 -9.83 7.59 -7.43
N ALA A 148 -10.10 6.74 -6.42
CA ALA A 148 -10.14 5.29 -6.60
C ALA A 148 -11.24 4.84 -7.58
N VAL A 149 -12.43 5.45 -7.52
CA VAL A 149 -13.53 5.18 -8.46
C VAL A 149 -13.17 5.63 -9.87
N ALA A 150 -12.61 6.83 -10.03
CA ALA A 150 -12.19 7.36 -11.33
C ALA A 150 -11.14 6.48 -12.00
N GLY A 151 -10.12 6.01 -11.24
CA GLY A 151 -9.11 5.09 -11.76
C GLY A 151 -9.71 3.76 -12.23
N GLN A 152 -10.63 3.18 -11.46
CA GLN A 152 -11.30 1.92 -11.85
C GLN A 152 -12.22 2.08 -13.07
N GLN A 153 -12.93 3.20 -13.17
CA GLN A 153 -13.74 3.52 -14.35
C GLN A 153 -12.88 3.74 -15.59
N ALA A 154 -11.73 4.41 -15.46
CA ALA A 154 -10.78 4.65 -16.55
C ALA A 154 -10.17 3.35 -17.09
N LEU A 155 -10.01 2.32 -16.25
CA LEU A 155 -9.66 0.96 -16.69
C LEU A 155 -10.79 0.23 -17.45
N GLY A 156 -11.99 0.80 -17.50
CA GLY A 156 -13.16 0.18 -18.12
C GLY A 156 -13.85 -0.88 -17.26
N LEU A 157 -13.53 -0.95 -15.96
CA LEU A 157 -14.17 -1.90 -15.05
C LEU A 157 -15.63 -1.50 -14.79
N ARG A 158 -16.55 -2.43 -15.02
CA ARG A 158 -18.01 -2.20 -14.87
C ARG A 158 -18.64 -2.95 -13.70
N GLN A 159 -18.00 -4.02 -13.24
CA GLN A 159 -18.51 -4.88 -12.17
C GLN A 159 -17.80 -4.56 -10.84
N VAL A 160 -17.82 -3.28 -10.47
CA VAL A 160 -17.23 -2.77 -9.24
C VAL A 160 -18.35 -2.33 -8.30
N ARG A 161 -18.23 -2.68 -7.02
CA ARG A 161 -19.14 -2.22 -5.97
C ARG A 161 -18.36 -1.48 -4.90
N LEU A 162 -18.73 -0.22 -4.66
CA LEU A 162 -18.22 0.55 -3.52
C LEU A 162 -18.97 0.13 -2.25
N LEU A 163 -18.22 -0.24 -1.22
CA LEU A 163 -18.74 -0.55 0.12
C LEU A 163 -18.16 0.47 1.09
N LEU A 164 -19.02 1.22 1.78
CA LEU A 164 -18.62 2.23 2.75
C LEU A 164 -19.13 1.84 4.14
N ASN A 165 -18.30 2.07 5.15
CA ASN A 165 -18.63 1.90 6.55
C ASN A 165 -17.76 2.83 7.40
N SER A 166 -18.17 3.09 8.64
CA SER A 166 -17.33 3.74 9.65
C SER A 166 -17.13 2.80 10.83
N LEU A 167 -15.88 2.65 11.27
CA LEU A 167 -15.56 1.92 12.50
C LEU A 167 -15.68 2.79 13.76
N GLY A 168 -16.08 4.05 13.61
CA GLY A 168 -16.17 5.02 14.70
C GLY A 168 -14.82 5.38 15.32
N ASP A 169 -14.86 5.89 16.54
CA ASP A 169 -13.70 6.32 17.33
C ASP A 169 -13.45 5.38 18.53
N ALA A 170 -12.48 5.73 19.37
CA ALA A 170 -12.13 4.94 20.55
C ALA A 170 -13.25 4.86 21.61
N ALA A 171 -14.20 5.80 21.62
CA ALA A 171 -15.31 5.83 22.56
C ALA A 171 -16.46 4.90 22.13
N CYS A 172 -16.78 4.85 20.83
CA CYS A 172 -17.85 3.98 20.33
C CYS A 172 -17.37 2.57 19.94
N ARG A 173 -16.11 2.40 19.53
CA ARG A 173 -15.55 1.09 19.12
C ARG A 173 -15.70 -0.07 20.11
N PRO A 174 -15.62 0.13 21.44
CA PRO A 174 -15.83 -0.95 22.39
C PRO A 174 -17.22 -1.59 22.34
N ALA A 175 -18.25 -0.91 21.84
CA ALA A 175 -19.64 -1.39 21.86
C ALA A 175 -19.95 -2.46 20.79
N TYR A 176 -19.07 -2.66 19.81
CA TYR A 176 -19.27 -3.59 18.69
C TYR A 176 -18.02 -4.43 18.39
N ARG A 177 -17.14 -4.58 19.38
CA ARG A 177 -15.94 -5.43 19.32
C ARG A 177 -16.19 -6.79 19.94
#